data_AF-A0A7S0H116-F1
#
_entry.id   AF-A0A7S0H116-F1
#
_cell.length_a   1.000
_cell.length_b   1.000
_cell.length_c   1.000
_cell.angle_alpha   90.00
_cell.angle_beta   90.00
_cell.angle_gamma   90.00
#
_symmetry.space_group_name_H-M   'P 1'
#
loop_
_entity.id
_entity.type
_entity.pdbx_description
1 polymer ?
#
loop_
_entity_poly.entity_id
_entity_poly.type
_entity_poly.pdbx_seq_one_letter_code
_entity_poly.pdbx_strand_id
1 'polypeptide(L)'
;LAGVGSGTKISHVEVAYSIDDGIEIFGGTVDLSYCSSFYNQDDQIDLEAGYRGRLSYIFVMSGNGHRGIEVDSTRGDPDVVSPRTRVEIAHATIIGNPLSTFPAIEFRGGASGAIVASVLSHAGSTAVKITTCSLSQSNTTTNQLPSVSTFKPNAIYLDPFMIISDTGTQVSQDSSCGTNTISTNKTLSLRLLPTIPTEGILMVDPRPKHDTEGPWRRDKDVWSIAAYAGRAPFSDQGFQ
;
A
#
# COMPACT_ATOMS: atom_id res chain seq x y z
N LEU A 1 -4.71 13.70 -0.83
CA LEU A 1 -6.10 13.92 -0.34
C LEU A 1 -6.03 14.56 1.03
N ALA A 2 -6.84 15.57 1.37
CA ALA A 2 -6.76 16.23 2.68
C ALA A 2 -8.13 16.36 3.34
N GLY A 3 -8.31 15.77 4.53
CA GLY A 3 -9.52 15.89 5.35
C GLY A 3 -10.79 15.31 4.73
N VAL A 4 -10.68 14.36 3.81
CA VAL A 4 -11.82 13.81 3.06
C VAL A 4 -12.66 12.89 3.95
N GLY A 5 -13.96 13.13 4.01
CA GLY A 5 -14.89 12.39 4.88
C GLY A 5 -15.42 11.08 4.27
N SER A 6 -15.94 10.21 5.14
CA SER A 6 -16.47 8.87 4.84
C SER A 6 -17.68 8.81 3.89
N GLY A 7 -18.32 9.95 3.59
CA GLY A 7 -19.34 10.04 2.55
C GLY A 7 -18.76 9.98 1.13
N THR A 8 -17.45 10.16 0.99
CA THR A 8 -16.74 10.12 -0.29
C THR A 8 -16.39 8.68 -0.65
N LYS A 9 -16.58 8.32 -1.93
CA LYS A 9 -16.18 7.02 -2.45
C LYS A 9 -14.95 7.17 -3.32
N ILE A 10 -13.85 6.52 -2.94
CA ILE A 10 -12.66 6.40 -3.78
C ILE A 10 -12.47 4.93 -4.08
N SER A 11 -12.55 4.57 -5.36
CA SER A 11 -12.42 3.19 -5.79
C SER A 11 -11.98 3.08 -7.24
N HIS A 12 -11.29 1.99 -7.60
CA HIS A 12 -10.77 1.73 -8.94
C HIS A 12 -9.81 2.84 -9.41
N VAL A 13 -8.89 3.21 -8.52
CA VAL A 13 -7.86 4.21 -8.77
C VAL A 13 -6.51 3.53 -8.90
N GLU A 14 -5.77 3.87 -9.95
CA GLU A 14 -4.40 3.43 -10.16
C GLU A 14 -3.47 4.64 -10.21
N VAL A 15 -2.34 4.55 -9.50
CA VAL A 15 -1.26 5.53 -9.61
C VAL A 15 0.05 4.79 -9.85
N ALA A 16 0.84 5.25 -10.82
CA ALA A 16 2.09 4.61 -11.16
C ALA A 16 3.16 5.58 -11.64
N TYR A 17 4.42 5.23 -11.38
CA TYR A 17 5.60 5.96 -11.86
C TYR A 17 5.66 7.44 -11.43
N SER A 18 5.06 7.78 -10.29
CA SER A 18 5.21 9.08 -9.64
C SER A 18 6.66 9.27 -9.16
N ILE A 19 7.14 10.52 -9.16
CA ILE A 19 8.41 10.89 -8.52
C ILE A 19 8.27 11.16 -7.02
N ASP A 20 7.04 11.11 -6.53
CA ASP A 20 6.62 11.35 -5.16
C ASP A 20 5.78 10.15 -4.72
N ASP A 21 4.97 10.31 -3.68
CA ASP A 21 4.02 9.28 -3.27
C ASP A 21 3.01 8.91 -4.36
N GLY A 22 2.51 7.68 -4.29
CA GLY A 22 1.43 7.22 -5.17
C GLY A 22 0.07 7.74 -4.72
N ILE A 23 -0.38 7.34 -3.53
CA ILE A 23 -1.63 7.80 -2.93
C ILE A 23 -1.32 8.38 -1.55
N GLU A 24 -1.49 9.69 -1.40
CA GLU A 24 -1.19 10.39 -0.16
C GLU A 24 -2.48 10.90 0.51
N ILE A 25 -2.67 10.61 1.80
CA ILE A 25 -3.87 10.98 2.56
C ILE A 25 -3.50 11.69 3.87
N PHE A 26 -3.85 12.97 3.95
CA PHE A 26 -3.71 13.83 5.11
C PHE A 26 -5.02 13.92 5.88
N GLY A 27 -5.19 13.12 6.93
CA GLY A 27 -6.38 13.17 7.79
C GLY A 27 -7.68 12.76 7.10
N GLY A 28 -8.78 12.85 7.84
CA GLY A 28 -10.12 12.46 7.35
C GLY A 28 -10.45 10.98 7.58
N THR A 29 -11.52 10.52 6.94
CA THR A 29 -12.15 9.21 7.18
C THR A 29 -12.64 8.52 5.90
N VAL A 30 -12.16 8.97 4.74
CA VAL A 30 -12.49 8.35 3.46
C VAL A 30 -12.03 6.89 3.43
N ASP A 31 -12.83 6.02 2.83
CA ASP A 31 -12.42 4.63 2.57
C ASP A 31 -11.96 4.50 1.12
N LEU A 32 -10.90 3.72 0.90
CA LEU A 32 -10.42 3.36 -0.43
C LEU A 32 -10.67 1.87 -0.69
N SER A 33 -11.10 1.55 -1.90
CA SER A 33 -11.29 0.16 -2.31
C SER A 33 -10.88 -0.11 -3.75
N TYR A 34 -10.23 -1.24 -4.03
CA TYR A 34 -9.78 -1.58 -5.39
C TYR A 34 -8.83 -0.54 -5.96
N CYS A 35 -7.78 -0.18 -5.21
CA CYS A 35 -6.78 0.77 -5.68
C CYS A 35 -5.42 0.08 -5.89
N SER A 36 -4.71 0.48 -6.94
CA SER A 36 -3.35 0.04 -7.24
C SER A 36 -2.36 1.20 -7.15
N SER A 37 -1.18 0.94 -6.62
CA SER A 37 -0.09 1.91 -6.57
C SER A 37 1.25 1.22 -6.83
N PHE A 38 1.98 1.61 -7.88
CA PHE A 38 3.22 0.91 -8.22
C PHE A 38 4.32 1.75 -8.87
N TYR A 39 5.57 1.39 -8.58
CA TYR A 39 6.78 2.00 -9.12
C TYR A 39 6.90 3.51 -8.88
N ASN A 40 6.26 4.05 -7.84
CA ASN A 40 6.45 5.43 -7.40
C ASN A 40 7.81 5.57 -6.66
N GLN A 41 8.42 6.76 -6.67
CA GLN A 41 9.78 6.98 -6.13
C GLN A 41 9.81 7.32 -4.64
N ASP A 42 8.67 7.57 -3.99
CA ASP A 42 8.55 7.62 -2.53
C ASP A 42 7.60 6.50 -2.06
N ASP A 43 6.66 6.74 -1.16
CA ASP A 43 5.77 5.73 -0.61
C ASP A 43 4.63 5.40 -1.60
N GLN A 44 4.28 4.12 -1.74
CA GLN A 44 3.20 3.79 -2.68
C GLN A 44 1.85 4.27 -2.14
N ILE A 45 1.67 4.24 -0.82
CA ILE A 45 0.57 4.91 -0.12
C ILE A 45 1.13 5.54 1.15
N ASP A 46 0.95 6.85 1.32
CA ASP A 46 1.25 7.56 2.57
C ASP A 46 -0.04 7.99 3.26
N LEU A 47 -0.12 7.72 4.55
CA LEU A 47 -1.25 8.02 5.42
C LEU A 47 -0.75 8.81 6.62
N GLU A 48 -1.16 10.08 6.71
CA GLU A 48 -0.75 10.94 7.80
C GLU A 48 -1.85 11.84 8.35
N ALA A 49 -1.47 12.79 9.21
CA ALA A 49 -2.30 13.83 9.81
C ALA A 49 -3.61 13.32 10.46
N GLY A 50 -3.53 12.16 11.12
CA GLY A 50 -4.65 11.62 11.88
C GLY A 50 -5.73 10.95 11.03
N TYR A 51 -5.36 10.42 9.86
CA TYR A 51 -6.28 9.68 8.99
C TYR A 51 -6.87 8.46 9.70
N ARG A 52 -8.20 8.26 9.56
CA ARG A 52 -8.98 7.20 10.21
C ARG A 52 -9.97 6.56 9.24
N GLY A 53 -9.45 5.84 8.25
CA GLY A 53 -10.25 5.16 7.24
C GLY A 53 -9.83 3.71 7.02
N ARG A 54 -10.42 3.09 6.01
CA ARG A 54 -10.18 1.69 5.63
C ARG A 54 -9.63 1.61 4.21
N LEU A 55 -8.68 0.69 4.03
CA LEU A 55 -8.12 0.34 2.73
C LEU A 55 -8.48 -1.12 2.44
N SER A 56 -9.26 -1.38 1.39
CA SER A 56 -9.70 -2.74 1.04
C SER A 56 -9.34 -3.10 -0.40
N TYR A 57 -8.86 -4.32 -0.64
CA TYR A 57 -8.48 -4.77 -1.99
C TYR A 57 -7.42 -3.87 -2.64
N ILE A 58 -6.33 -3.65 -1.92
CA ILE A 58 -5.23 -2.80 -2.37
C ILE A 58 -4.17 -3.64 -3.06
N PHE A 59 -3.61 -3.13 -4.16
CA PHE A 59 -2.43 -3.69 -4.81
C PHE A 59 -1.26 -2.70 -4.76
N VAL A 60 -0.09 -3.15 -4.29
CA VAL A 60 1.11 -2.32 -4.23
C VAL A 60 2.31 -3.06 -4.83
N MET A 61 3.14 -2.34 -5.60
CA MET A 61 4.47 -2.79 -6.01
C MET A 61 5.51 -1.67 -5.90
N SER A 62 6.42 -1.74 -4.91
CA SER A 62 7.22 -0.57 -4.50
C SER A 62 8.32 -0.10 -5.46
N GLY A 63 8.86 -0.97 -6.33
CA GLY A 63 9.98 -0.55 -7.18
C GLY A 63 11.17 0.00 -6.39
N ASN A 64 11.76 1.10 -6.84
CA ASN A 64 12.88 1.77 -6.15
C ASN A 64 12.44 2.85 -5.16
N GLY A 65 11.14 2.99 -4.89
CA GLY A 65 10.63 3.90 -3.90
C GLY A 65 10.88 3.45 -2.46
N HIS A 66 10.24 4.14 -1.53
CA HIS A 66 10.34 3.87 -0.11
C HIS A 66 9.43 2.70 0.30
N ARG A 67 8.41 2.92 1.14
CA ARG A 67 7.52 1.88 1.68
C ARG A 67 6.46 1.49 0.67
N GLY A 68 5.92 0.29 0.85
CA GLY A 68 4.64 -0.04 0.22
C GLY A 68 3.50 0.80 0.80
N ILE A 69 3.40 0.86 2.12
CA ILE A 69 2.46 1.74 2.82
C ILE A 69 3.16 2.37 4.03
N GLU A 70 3.19 3.70 4.11
CA GLU A 70 3.57 4.43 5.32
C GLU A 70 2.30 4.83 6.10
N VAL A 71 2.34 4.65 7.41
CA VAL A 71 1.28 5.06 8.33
C VAL A 71 1.93 5.88 9.45
N ASP A 72 1.92 7.19 9.30
CA ASP A 72 2.48 8.13 10.26
C ASP A 72 1.39 8.92 10.97
N SER A 73 1.59 9.29 12.24
CA SER A 73 0.76 10.31 12.90
C SER A 73 1.47 11.65 13.01
N THR A 74 2.80 11.71 13.01
CA THR A 74 3.56 12.94 13.26
C THR A 74 5.02 12.86 12.84
N ARG A 75 5.55 14.00 12.39
CA ARG A 75 7.00 14.22 12.25
C ARG A 75 7.66 14.69 13.57
N GLY A 76 6.89 14.82 14.65
CA GLY A 76 7.31 15.33 15.96
C GLY A 76 7.09 14.34 17.11
N ASP A 77 6.70 14.83 18.29
CA ASP A 77 6.48 13.98 19.47
C ASP A 77 5.17 13.18 19.36
N PRO A 78 5.21 11.84 19.31
CA PRO A 78 4.01 11.00 19.23
C PRO A 78 3.11 11.12 20.47
N ASP A 79 3.61 11.58 21.62
CA ASP A 79 2.84 11.71 22.86
C ASP A 79 1.84 12.89 22.83
N VAL A 80 2.04 13.89 21.98
CA VAL A 80 1.20 15.11 21.93
C VAL A 80 0.26 15.17 20.74
N VAL A 81 0.30 14.19 19.84
CA VAL A 81 -0.50 14.19 18.62
C VAL A 81 -1.87 13.57 18.84
N SER A 82 -2.90 14.30 18.43
CA SER A 82 -4.29 13.86 18.44
C SER A 82 -5.11 14.56 17.33
N PRO A 83 -5.94 13.84 16.55
CA PRO A 83 -6.06 12.39 16.55
C PRO A 83 -4.81 11.71 15.94
N ARG A 84 -4.51 10.50 16.40
CA ARG A 84 -3.49 9.65 15.75
C ARG A 84 -4.06 8.94 14.53
N THR A 85 -3.19 8.73 13.55
CA THR A 85 -3.50 7.96 12.36
C THR A 85 -3.79 6.52 12.75
N ARG A 86 -4.92 6.02 12.27
CA ARG A 86 -5.37 4.65 12.49
C ARG A 86 -6.02 4.11 11.23
N VAL A 87 -5.40 3.11 10.61
CA VAL A 87 -5.91 2.50 9.38
C VAL A 87 -6.31 1.04 9.59
N GLU A 88 -7.34 0.60 8.87
CA GLU A 88 -7.66 -0.83 8.73
C GLU A 88 -7.40 -1.25 7.28
N ILE A 89 -6.45 -2.15 7.11
CA ILE A 89 -6.02 -2.67 5.80
C ILE A 89 -6.54 -4.10 5.68
N ALA A 90 -7.32 -4.38 4.64
CA ALA A 90 -7.90 -5.70 4.41
C ALA A 90 -7.73 -6.15 2.96
N HIS A 91 -7.40 -7.42 2.76
CA HIS A 91 -7.26 -8.01 1.42
C HIS A 91 -6.23 -7.28 0.53
N ALA A 92 -5.15 -6.77 1.12
CA ALA A 92 -4.08 -6.12 0.38
C ALA A 92 -3.07 -7.14 -0.15
N THR A 93 -2.54 -6.89 -1.34
CA THR A 93 -1.36 -7.57 -1.87
C THR A 93 -0.26 -6.55 -2.06
N ILE A 94 0.83 -6.70 -1.31
CA ILE A 94 1.96 -5.76 -1.29
C ILE A 94 3.21 -6.52 -1.68
N ILE A 95 3.78 -6.11 -2.80
CA ILE A 95 5.03 -6.64 -3.34
C ILE A 95 6.09 -5.56 -3.11
N GLY A 96 6.98 -5.80 -2.15
CA GLY A 96 8.10 -4.93 -1.86
C GLY A 96 9.18 -5.03 -2.93
N ASN A 97 10.31 -4.37 -2.65
CA ASN A 97 11.54 -4.56 -3.42
C ASN A 97 12.55 -5.36 -2.58
N PRO A 98 13.03 -6.53 -3.07
CA PRO A 98 13.95 -7.39 -2.33
C PRO A 98 15.34 -6.74 -2.12
N LEU A 99 15.65 -5.67 -2.85
CA LEU A 99 16.89 -4.90 -2.71
C LEU A 99 16.72 -3.63 -1.85
N SER A 100 15.49 -3.29 -1.45
CA SER A 100 15.20 -2.10 -0.66
C SER A 100 15.45 -2.34 0.82
N THR A 101 15.87 -1.29 1.52
CA THR A 101 15.95 -1.25 2.99
C THR A 101 14.63 -0.79 3.62
N PHE A 102 13.66 -0.34 2.83
CA PHE A 102 12.34 0.08 3.32
C PHE A 102 11.39 -1.11 3.47
N PRO A 103 10.50 -1.08 4.47
CA PRO A 103 9.56 -2.16 4.72
C PRO A 103 8.38 -2.17 3.74
N ALA A 104 7.64 -3.28 3.70
CA ALA A 104 6.37 -3.32 2.95
C ALA A 104 5.32 -2.40 3.59
N ILE A 105 5.20 -2.41 4.93
CA ILE A 105 4.37 -1.47 5.68
C ILE A 105 5.17 -0.94 6.87
N GLU A 106 5.16 0.38 7.08
CA GLU A 106 5.70 1.01 8.30
C GLU A 106 4.58 1.71 9.08
N PHE A 107 4.41 1.34 10.36
CA PHE A 107 3.66 2.15 11.33
C PHE A 107 4.63 2.98 12.14
N ARG A 108 4.42 4.29 12.19
CA ARG A 108 5.33 5.22 12.87
C ARG A 108 4.59 6.38 13.55
N GLY A 109 5.30 7.15 14.35
CA GLY A 109 4.74 8.31 15.06
C GLY A 109 3.62 7.94 16.03
N GLY A 110 3.62 6.73 16.60
CA GLY A 110 2.55 6.22 17.45
C GLY A 110 1.25 5.85 16.71
N ALA A 111 1.30 5.71 15.39
CA ALA A 111 0.19 5.20 14.58
C ALA A 111 -0.27 3.80 15.02
N SER A 112 -1.48 3.45 14.62
CA SER A 112 -2.15 2.21 15.02
C SER A 112 -2.98 1.64 13.88
N GLY A 113 -3.52 0.44 14.04
CA GLY A 113 -4.34 -0.14 12.98
C GLY A 113 -4.50 -1.64 13.02
N ALA A 114 -4.99 -2.17 11.90
CA ALA A 114 -5.13 -3.59 11.68
C ALA A 114 -4.73 -3.95 10.25
N ILE A 115 -4.05 -5.08 10.08
CA ILE A 115 -3.81 -5.72 8.78
C ILE A 115 -4.48 -7.08 8.79
N VAL A 116 -5.41 -7.32 7.86
CA VAL A 116 -6.28 -8.50 7.82
C VAL A 116 -6.24 -9.16 6.45
N ALA A 117 -6.18 -10.49 6.41
CA ALA A 117 -6.28 -11.30 5.20
C ALA A 117 -5.42 -10.79 4.02
N SER A 118 -4.18 -10.38 4.30
CA SER A 118 -3.31 -9.70 3.34
C SER A 118 -2.04 -10.49 3.04
N VAL A 119 -1.47 -10.24 1.86
CA VAL A 119 -0.26 -10.86 1.35
C VAL A 119 0.84 -9.81 1.27
N LEU A 120 1.94 -10.04 1.96
CA LEU A 120 3.14 -9.21 1.94
C LEU A 120 4.30 -10.07 1.42
N SER A 121 4.95 -9.64 0.36
CA SER A 121 5.97 -10.43 -0.30
C SER A 121 7.14 -9.58 -0.77
N HIS A 122 8.34 -10.16 -0.87
CA HIS A 122 9.51 -9.52 -1.48
C HIS A 122 9.95 -8.19 -0.81
N ALA A 123 9.71 -8.04 0.49
CA ALA A 123 10.22 -6.90 1.25
C ALA A 123 11.68 -7.15 1.67
N GLY A 124 12.63 -6.47 1.03
CA GLY A 124 14.07 -6.67 1.25
C GLY A 124 14.49 -6.54 2.72
N SER A 125 13.91 -5.58 3.45
CA SER A 125 14.13 -5.42 4.89
C SER A 125 13.09 -6.16 5.72
N THR A 126 11.96 -5.51 6.05
CA THR A 126 10.93 -6.02 6.95
C THR A 126 9.56 -6.00 6.26
N ALA A 127 8.70 -6.99 6.49
CA ALA A 127 7.31 -6.90 6.04
C ALA A 127 6.55 -5.81 6.81
N VAL A 128 6.41 -5.94 8.13
CA VAL A 128 5.76 -4.93 8.97
C VAL A 128 6.77 -4.34 9.96
N LYS A 129 7.05 -3.05 9.83
CA LYS A 129 7.98 -2.33 10.71
C LYS A 129 7.22 -1.33 11.57
N ILE A 130 7.59 -1.24 12.85
CA ILE A 130 6.94 -0.34 13.81
C ILE A 130 8.01 0.53 14.47
N THR A 131 7.97 1.83 14.24
CA THR A 131 9.01 2.76 14.73
C THR A 131 8.40 3.95 15.45
N THR A 132 9.23 4.69 16.20
CA THR A 132 8.84 5.99 16.79
C THR A 132 7.50 5.91 17.57
N CYS A 133 7.39 4.91 18.45
CA CYS A 133 6.20 4.72 19.27
C CYS A 133 6.08 5.77 20.38
N SER A 134 4.85 5.97 20.85
CA SER A 134 4.54 6.83 22.00
C SER A 134 5.03 6.22 23.31
N LEU A 135 5.82 6.97 24.09
CA LEU A 135 6.32 6.51 25.38
C LEU A 135 5.22 6.55 26.46
N SER A 136 4.33 7.55 26.39
CA SER A 136 3.20 7.69 27.32
C SER A 136 2.06 6.71 27.04
N GLN A 137 1.90 6.30 25.77
CA GLN A 137 0.82 5.43 25.32
C GLN A 137 1.38 4.30 24.44
N SER A 138 2.25 3.52 25.06
CA SER A 138 2.96 2.37 24.50
C SER A 138 2.09 1.51 23.57
N ASN A 139 2.56 1.34 22.32
CA ASN A 139 1.90 0.48 21.33
C ASN A 139 1.87 -0.98 21.78
N THR A 140 0.81 -1.69 21.42
CA THR A 140 0.71 -3.13 21.61
C THR A 140 0.56 -3.79 20.24
N THR A 141 1.51 -4.64 19.89
CA THR A 141 1.49 -5.37 18.62
C THR A 141 1.07 -6.82 18.89
N THR A 142 0.01 -7.29 18.26
CA THR A 142 -0.60 -8.58 18.59
C THR A 142 -1.28 -9.26 17.40
N ASN A 143 -1.31 -10.59 17.43
CA ASN A 143 -2.11 -11.43 16.53
C ASN A 143 -3.31 -12.10 17.22
N GLN A 144 -3.49 -11.84 18.52
CA GLN A 144 -4.66 -12.28 19.26
C GLN A 144 -5.71 -11.19 19.15
N LEU A 145 -6.93 -11.55 18.72
CA LEU A 145 -8.07 -10.64 18.86
C LEU A 145 -8.23 -10.38 20.36
N PRO A 146 -7.97 -9.16 20.85
CA PRO A 146 -8.00 -8.94 22.27
C PRO A 146 -9.45 -9.00 22.77
N SER A 147 -9.67 -9.49 24.00
CA SER A 147 -10.91 -9.16 24.71
C SER A 147 -11.10 -7.64 24.70
N VAL A 148 -12.34 -7.14 24.63
CA VAL A 148 -12.66 -5.69 24.47
C VAL A 148 -11.92 -4.79 25.49
N SER A 149 -11.57 -5.31 26.67
CA SER A 149 -10.75 -4.64 27.70
C SER A 149 -9.27 -4.44 27.35
N THR A 150 -8.79 -4.98 26.25
CA THR A 150 -7.37 -5.01 25.85
C THR A 150 -7.13 -4.30 24.52
N PHE A 151 -8.17 -3.83 23.82
CA PHE A 151 -7.99 -2.96 22.65
C PHE A 151 -7.60 -1.56 23.12
N LYS A 152 -6.30 -1.35 23.35
CA LYS A 152 -5.76 -0.01 23.51
C LYS A 152 -5.96 0.73 22.19
N PRO A 153 -6.32 2.02 22.19
CA PRO A 153 -6.48 2.81 20.97
C PRO A 153 -5.22 2.82 20.07
N ASN A 154 -4.05 2.42 20.62
CA ASN A 154 -2.76 2.38 19.95
C ASN A 154 -2.29 0.94 19.63
N ALA A 155 -3.22 -0.01 19.54
CA ALA A 155 -2.89 -1.38 19.17
C ALA A 155 -2.67 -1.50 17.65
N ILE A 156 -1.71 -2.36 17.28
CA ILE A 156 -1.48 -2.80 15.91
C ILE A 156 -1.81 -4.29 15.87
N TYR A 157 -2.89 -4.62 15.18
CA TYR A 157 -3.36 -5.99 15.03
C TYR A 157 -2.88 -6.58 13.71
N LEU A 158 -2.20 -7.73 13.77
CA LEU A 158 -1.81 -8.50 12.59
C LEU A 158 -2.59 -9.81 12.57
N ASP A 159 -3.44 -10.00 11.56
CA ASP A 159 -4.22 -11.23 11.40
C ASP A 159 -3.28 -12.45 11.28
N PRO A 160 -3.48 -13.51 12.10
CA PRO A 160 -2.68 -14.73 12.01
C PRO A 160 -2.77 -15.45 10.65
N PHE A 161 -3.75 -15.12 9.80
CA PHE A 161 -3.90 -15.68 8.46
C PHE A 161 -3.22 -14.88 7.34
N MET A 162 -2.48 -13.82 7.66
CA MET A 162 -1.63 -13.13 6.68
C MET A 162 -0.61 -14.08 6.05
N ILE A 163 -0.30 -13.85 4.78
CA ILE A 163 0.82 -14.50 4.09
C ILE A 163 1.98 -13.51 4.06
N ILE A 164 3.10 -13.87 4.68
CA ILE A 164 4.33 -13.10 4.62
C ILE A 164 5.42 -14.00 4.02
N SER A 165 5.95 -13.63 2.85
CA SER A 165 6.92 -14.46 2.12
C SER A 165 8.09 -13.64 1.57
N ASP A 166 9.24 -14.27 1.40
CA ASP A 166 10.38 -13.66 0.68
C ASP A 166 10.80 -12.30 1.26
N THR A 167 10.70 -12.15 2.59
CA THR A 167 11.05 -10.93 3.32
C THR A 167 12.22 -11.17 4.26
N GLY A 168 13.07 -10.17 4.49
CA GLY A 168 14.17 -10.30 5.45
C GLY A 168 13.70 -10.60 6.89
N THR A 169 12.81 -9.78 7.43
CA THR A 169 12.16 -9.97 8.75
C THR A 169 10.65 -9.82 8.61
N GLN A 170 9.85 -10.69 9.24
CA GLN A 170 8.39 -10.58 9.12
C GLN A 170 7.84 -9.37 9.87
N VAL A 171 8.23 -9.21 11.14
CA VAL A 171 7.83 -8.06 11.97
C VAL A 171 9.01 -7.56 12.76
N SER A 172 9.26 -6.26 12.73
CA SER A 172 10.25 -5.60 13.60
C SER A 172 9.62 -4.40 14.29
N GLN A 173 10.04 -4.12 15.52
CA GLN A 173 9.61 -2.96 16.27
C GLN A 173 10.76 -2.35 17.07
N ASP A 174 10.78 -1.03 17.20
CA ASP A 174 11.73 -0.31 18.05
C ASP A 174 11.57 -0.71 19.52
N SER A 175 12.64 -0.57 20.31
CA SER A 175 12.62 -0.86 21.76
C SER A 175 11.72 0.09 22.55
N SER A 176 11.40 1.26 22.00
CA SER A 176 10.43 2.21 22.56
C SER A 176 8.99 1.75 22.39
N CYS A 177 8.74 0.83 21.46
CA CYS A 177 7.44 0.22 21.25
C CYS A 177 7.19 -0.83 22.34
N GLY A 178 5.95 -0.88 22.84
CA GLY A 178 5.59 -1.68 23.98
C GLY A 178 5.57 -3.18 23.73
N THR A 179 4.49 -3.82 24.21
CA THR A 179 4.36 -5.26 24.17
C THR A 179 4.20 -5.78 22.75
N ASN A 180 5.06 -6.71 22.34
CA ASN A 180 4.88 -7.53 21.15
C ASN A 180 4.50 -8.95 21.58
N THR A 181 3.36 -9.43 21.08
CA THR A 181 2.86 -10.80 21.33
C THR A 181 2.73 -11.62 20.05
N ILE A 182 3.30 -11.11 18.95
CA ILE A 182 3.18 -11.76 17.65
C ILE A 182 3.97 -13.06 17.61
N SER A 183 3.29 -14.11 17.15
CA SER A 183 3.86 -15.41 16.84
C SER A 183 3.69 -15.69 15.34
N THR A 184 4.29 -14.90 14.44
CA THR A 184 4.06 -15.12 13.01
C THR A 184 4.89 -16.29 12.48
N ASN A 185 4.20 -17.29 11.91
CA ASN A 185 4.74 -18.19 10.89
C ASN A 185 3.62 -18.79 10.05
N LYS A 186 3.44 -18.23 8.84
CA LYS A 186 2.89 -18.92 7.67
C LYS A 186 3.58 -18.39 6.40
N THR A 187 4.86 -18.70 6.28
CA THR A 187 5.66 -18.43 5.09
C THR A 187 5.21 -19.40 3.98
N LEU A 188 4.22 -19.00 3.19
CA LEU A 188 3.93 -19.67 1.93
C LEU A 188 4.81 -19.01 0.87
N SER A 189 5.68 -19.77 0.20
CA SER A 189 6.46 -19.25 -0.92
C SER A 189 5.51 -18.86 -2.04
N LEU A 190 5.20 -17.56 -2.14
CA LEU A 190 4.48 -17.02 -3.28
C LEU A 190 5.48 -16.91 -4.43
N ARG A 191 5.49 -17.91 -5.31
CA ARG A 191 6.23 -17.82 -6.57
C ARG A 191 5.51 -16.83 -7.47
N LEU A 192 5.77 -15.54 -7.29
CA LEU A 192 5.41 -14.52 -8.26
C LEU A 192 6.03 -14.94 -9.61
N LEU A 193 5.24 -14.81 -10.67
CA LEU A 193 5.62 -15.20 -12.03
C LEU A 193 7.00 -14.64 -12.42
N PRO A 194 7.72 -15.30 -13.34
CA PRO A 194 9.17 -15.13 -13.53
C PRO A 194 9.63 -13.67 -13.57
N THR A 195 10.74 -13.38 -12.90
CA THR A 195 11.43 -12.07 -12.86
C THR A 195 12.03 -11.64 -14.19
N ILE A 196 11.84 -12.44 -15.25
CA ILE A 196 12.27 -12.16 -16.61
C ILE A 196 10.98 -12.13 -17.43
N PRO A 197 10.61 -11.00 -18.08
CA PRO A 197 9.62 -11.08 -19.15
C PRO A 197 10.11 -12.16 -20.10
N THR A 198 9.30 -13.19 -20.35
CA THR A 198 9.64 -14.23 -21.34
C THR A 198 10.22 -13.53 -22.56
N GLU A 199 11.45 -13.88 -22.93
CA GLU A 199 12.12 -13.35 -24.11
C GLU A 199 11.11 -13.32 -25.27
N GLY A 200 10.75 -12.12 -25.72
CA GLY A 200 9.75 -11.94 -26.78
C GLY A 200 8.50 -11.14 -26.43
N ILE A 201 8.30 -10.66 -25.20
CA ILE A 201 7.28 -9.62 -24.96
C ILE A 201 7.78 -8.30 -25.54
N LEU A 202 7.16 -7.87 -26.65
CA LEU A 202 7.42 -6.59 -27.28
C LEU A 202 6.89 -5.48 -26.37
N MET A 203 7.78 -4.61 -25.87
CA MET A 203 7.37 -3.39 -25.18
C MET A 203 6.63 -2.51 -26.19
N VAL A 204 5.33 -2.32 -25.99
CA VAL A 204 4.51 -1.45 -26.84
C VAL A 204 4.66 -0.02 -26.32
N ASP A 205 5.18 0.86 -27.16
CA ASP A 205 5.07 2.30 -26.95
C ASP A 205 3.62 2.70 -27.29
N PRO A 206 2.81 3.15 -26.31
CA PRO A 206 1.41 3.49 -26.56
C PRO A 206 1.26 4.82 -27.33
N ARG A 207 2.36 5.54 -27.58
CA ARG A 207 2.33 6.74 -28.42
C ARG A 207 2.14 6.34 -29.88
N PRO A 208 1.32 7.06 -30.66
CA PRO A 208 1.29 6.90 -32.11
C PRO A 208 2.70 6.99 -32.69
N LYS A 209 3.03 6.10 -33.63
CA LYS A 209 4.30 6.21 -34.37
C LYS A 209 4.38 7.61 -34.98
N HIS A 210 5.54 8.24 -34.82
CA HIS A 210 5.85 9.53 -35.42
C HIS A 210 5.65 9.42 -36.94
N ASP A 211 4.57 9.98 -37.45
CA ASP A 211 4.38 10.24 -38.87
C ASP A 211 5.16 11.50 -39.22
N THR A 212 6.06 11.38 -40.19
CA THR A 212 6.90 12.49 -40.67
C THR A 212 6.18 13.38 -41.69
N GLU A 213 4.86 13.27 -41.85
CA GLU A 213 4.13 13.94 -42.94
C GLU A 213 2.73 14.38 -42.47
N GLY A 214 2.62 15.60 -41.93
CA GLY A 214 1.32 16.23 -41.61
C GLY A 214 1.45 17.62 -40.96
N PRO A 215 0.62 18.62 -41.33
CA PRO A 215 0.91 20.05 -41.09
C PRO A 215 0.60 20.57 -39.67
N TRP A 216 0.35 19.69 -38.69
CA TRP A 216 -0.04 20.11 -37.35
C TRP A 216 1.18 20.16 -36.43
N ARG A 217 1.84 21.32 -36.41
CA ARG A 217 2.79 21.66 -35.35
C ARG A 217 2.06 21.72 -34.00
N ARG A 218 2.75 21.14 -33.02
CA ARG A 218 2.55 21.19 -31.56
C ARG A 218 1.86 22.46 -31.08
N ASP A 219 0.72 22.28 -30.44
CA ASP A 219 0.33 23.04 -29.27
C ASP A 219 -0.17 22.07 -28.20
N LYS A 220 0.00 22.49 -26.95
CA LYS A 220 0.16 21.69 -25.75
C LYS A 220 -1.15 21.10 -25.22
N ASP A 221 -0.97 20.10 -24.34
CA ASP A 221 -1.86 19.69 -23.25
C ASP A 221 -3.22 19.08 -23.60
N VAL A 222 -3.24 17.76 -23.79
CA VAL A 222 -4.35 16.91 -23.28
C VAL A 222 -3.75 15.58 -22.80
N TRP A 223 -3.60 15.41 -21.49
CA TRP A 223 -3.46 14.10 -20.87
C TRP A 223 -4.87 13.55 -20.62
N SER A 224 -5.21 12.44 -21.25
CA SER A 224 -6.39 11.65 -20.88
C SER A 224 -6.13 10.17 -21.11
N ILE A 225 -6.01 9.46 -19.98
CA ILE A 225 -6.60 8.15 -19.65
C ILE A 225 -6.72 7.13 -20.80
N ALA A 226 -6.03 6.01 -20.66
CA ALA A 226 -6.42 4.74 -21.28
C ALA A 226 -7.08 3.86 -20.22
N ALA A 227 -8.33 4.15 -19.90
CA ALA A 227 -9.23 3.15 -19.34
C ALA A 227 -9.73 2.30 -20.50
N TYR A 228 -9.29 1.04 -20.60
CA TYR A 228 -9.87 0.11 -21.55
C TYR A 228 -11.20 -0.42 -21.00
N ALA A 229 -12.28 0.29 -21.29
CA ALA A 229 -13.64 -0.23 -21.21
C ALA A 229 -14.16 -0.49 -22.64
N GLY A 230 -13.73 -1.62 -23.23
CA GLY A 230 -14.19 -2.07 -24.53
C GLY A 230 -15.12 -3.28 -24.41
N ARG A 231 -16.43 -3.04 -24.57
CA ARG A 231 -17.46 -4.08 -24.82
C ARG A 231 -17.03 -4.93 -26.02
N ALA A 232 -16.87 -6.24 -25.85
CA ALA A 232 -16.75 -7.15 -26.98
C ALA A 232 -18.13 -7.26 -27.69
N PRO A 233 -18.23 -7.02 -29.01
CA PRO A 233 -19.36 -7.54 -29.76
C PRO A 233 -19.13 -9.03 -30.00
N PHE A 234 -20.00 -9.87 -29.45
CA PHE A 234 -20.14 -11.25 -29.94
C PHE A 234 -20.62 -11.16 -31.40
N SER A 235 -19.75 -11.54 -32.34
CA SER A 235 -20.19 -11.94 -33.67
C SER A 235 -20.42 -13.45 -33.65
N ASP A 236 -21.69 -13.85 -33.67
CA ASP A 236 -22.09 -15.20 -34.05
C ASP A 236 -21.54 -15.51 -35.44
N GLN A 237 -20.58 -16.43 -35.51
CA GLN A 237 -20.31 -17.22 -36.70
C GLN A 237 -20.38 -18.68 -36.24
N GLY A 238 -21.56 -19.25 -36.44
CA GLY A 238 -21.79 -20.67 -36.26
C GLY A 238 -20.95 -21.49 -37.24
N PHE A 239 -20.43 -22.60 -36.74
CA PHE A 239 -19.98 -23.71 -37.57
C PHE A 239 -21.04 -24.82 -37.46
N GLN A 240 -21.77 -25.03 -38.56
CA GLN A 240 -22.09 -26.37 -39.03
C GLN A 240 -20.89 -26.88 -39.83
#